data_AF-A0A447JEJ8-F1
#
_entry.id   AF-A0A447JEJ8-F1
#
_cell.length_a   1.000
_cell.length_b   1.000
_cell.length_c   1.000
_cell.angle_alpha   90.00
_cell.angle_beta   90.00
_cell.angle_gamma   90.00
#
_symmetry.space_group_name_H-M   'P 1'
#
loop_
_entity.id
_entity.type
_entity.pdbx_description
1 polymer ?
#
loop_
_entity_poly.entity_id
_entity_poly.type
_entity_poly.pdbx_seq_one_letter_code
_entity_poly.pdbx_strand_id
1 'polypeptide(L)'
;MATLTRESPHRPLSLTNSSLQGSVNGVYSSLTLDADSQWTMSGSSALGSLTSNGEITLGDGSASAKTLQITNALTLQNDSQLNITLSATDSPAITTGSAILDGSLTLNLDSTAAFWRPDIGSTVQVNYPD
;
A
#
# COMPACT_ATOMS: atom_id res chain seq x y z
N MET A 1 -0.14 -37.19 27.36
CA MET A 1 -0.62 -36.40 26.20
C MET A 1 -0.14 -34.98 26.41
N ALA A 2 0.63 -34.44 25.48
CA ALA A 2 1.06 -33.05 25.51
C ALA A 2 0.94 -32.49 24.09
N THR A 3 -0.05 -31.64 23.89
CA THR A 3 -0.22 -30.80 22.71
C THR A 3 0.03 -29.37 23.15
N LEU A 4 1.09 -28.77 22.63
CA LEU A 4 1.13 -27.35 22.29
C LEU A 4 2.32 -27.13 21.35
N THR A 5 2.13 -27.36 20.05
CA THR A 5 3.04 -26.80 19.06
C THR A 5 2.71 -25.32 18.99
N ARG A 6 3.41 -24.51 19.79
CA ARG A 6 3.34 -23.06 19.72
C ARG A 6 3.66 -22.67 18.29
N GLU A 7 2.67 -22.16 17.56
CA GLU A 7 2.89 -21.55 16.25
C GLU A 7 4.01 -20.55 16.42
N SER A 8 5.06 -20.66 15.60
CA SER A 8 6.18 -19.73 15.69
C SER A 8 5.61 -18.34 15.46
N PRO A 9 5.67 -17.41 16.44
CA PRO A 9 5.10 -16.09 16.24
C PRO A 9 5.85 -15.47 15.06
N HIS A 10 5.07 -15.09 14.04
CA HIS A 10 5.53 -14.39 12.85
C HIS A 10 6.52 -13.30 13.27
N ARG A 11 7.79 -13.43 12.86
CA ARG A 11 8.83 -12.52 13.34
C ARG A 11 8.55 -11.13 12.76
N PRO A 12 8.47 -10.08 13.61
CA PRO A 12 8.39 -8.72 13.12
C PRO A 12 9.69 -8.38 12.40
N LEU A 13 9.54 -7.76 11.22
CA LEU A 13 10.62 -7.18 10.45
C LEU A 13 10.70 -5.69 10.78
N SER A 14 11.90 -5.15 10.87
CA SER A 14 12.11 -3.73 11.13
C SER A 14 13.25 -3.21 10.26
N LEU A 15 13.03 -2.05 9.64
CA LEU A 15 14.08 -1.20 9.12
C LEU A 15 14.35 -0.12 10.15
N THR A 16 15.63 0.12 10.41
CA THR A 16 16.07 1.08 11.43
C THR A 16 17.26 1.83 10.89
N ASN A 17 17.07 3.11 10.60
CA ASN A 17 18.02 3.97 9.90
C ASN A 17 18.68 3.25 8.71
N SER A 18 17.86 2.59 7.89
CA SER A 18 18.34 1.73 6.81
C SER A 18 17.44 1.78 5.57
N SER A 19 18.00 1.39 4.44
CA SER A 19 17.28 1.34 3.16
C SER A 19 17.13 -0.10 2.68
N LEU A 20 15.92 -0.43 2.23
CA LEU A 20 15.61 -1.68 1.53
C LEU A 20 15.27 -1.36 0.08
N GLN A 21 15.95 -2.02 -0.85
CA GLN A 21 15.53 -2.08 -2.25
C GLN A 21 15.20 -3.53 -2.60
N GLY A 22 13.94 -3.81 -2.92
CA GLY A 22 13.48 -5.19 -3.12
C GLY A 22 12.02 -5.39 -2.77
N SER A 23 11.59 -6.66 -2.80
CA SER A 23 10.28 -7.10 -2.36
C SER A 23 10.33 -7.74 -0.97
N VAL A 24 9.21 -7.65 -0.24
CA VAL A 24 9.04 -8.32 1.05
C VAL A 24 7.86 -9.27 0.95
N ASN A 25 8.10 -10.55 1.25
CA ASN A 25 7.08 -11.59 1.24
C ASN A 25 6.97 -12.25 2.62
N GLY A 26 6.07 -11.71 3.44
CA GLY A 26 5.75 -12.17 4.78
C GLY A 26 4.29 -11.88 5.10
N VAL A 27 3.35 -12.58 4.44
CA VAL A 27 1.88 -12.37 4.49
C VAL A 27 1.30 -12.32 5.90
N TYR A 28 2.00 -12.87 6.89
CA TYR A 28 1.60 -12.90 8.30
C TYR A 28 2.55 -12.13 9.22
N SER A 29 3.61 -11.53 8.66
CA SER A 29 4.59 -10.73 9.38
C SER A 29 4.25 -9.25 9.31
N SER A 30 4.61 -8.52 10.37
CA SER A 30 4.58 -7.07 10.36
C SER A 30 5.93 -6.52 9.91
N LEU A 31 5.92 -5.42 9.16
CA LEU A 31 7.09 -4.62 8.84
C LEU A 31 6.94 -3.22 9.44
N THR A 32 7.97 -2.75 10.14
CA THR A 32 8.05 -1.38 10.66
C THR A 32 9.21 -0.61 10.05
N LEU A 33 8.98 0.64 9.67
CA LEU A 33 10.01 1.60 9.28
C LEU A 33 10.07 2.73 10.32
N ASP A 34 11.26 3.03 10.83
CA ASP A 34 11.49 4.29 11.54
C ASP A 34 11.58 5.47 10.57
N ALA A 35 11.69 6.69 11.11
CA ALA A 35 11.62 7.94 10.33
C ALA A 35 12.75 8.07 9.30
N ASP A 36 13.92 7.50 9.60
CA ASP A 36 15.11 7.57 8.74
C ASP A 36 15.22 6.38 7.78
N SER A 37 14.28 5.43 7.85
CA SER A 37 14.27 4.24 7.01
C SER A 37 13.55 4.47 5.69
N GLN A 38 14.02 3.76 4.67
CA GLN A 38 13.46 3.85 3.32
C GLN A 38 13.19 2.45 2.75
N TRP A 39 12.09 2.32 2.01
CA TRP A 39 11.82 1.12 1.23
C TRP A 39 11.44 1.48 -0.21
N THR A 40 12.30 1.10 -1.15
CA THR A 40 11.99 1.12 -2.58
C THR A 40 11.54 -0.27 -3.03
N MET A 41 10.25 -0.40 -3.34
CA MET A 41 9.64 -1.65 -3.75
C MET A 41 9.87 -1.89 -5.25
N SER A 42 10.81 -2.77 -5.59
CA SER A 42 11.13 -3.16 -6.98
C SER A 42 10.38 -4.42 -7.47
N GLY A 43 9.61 -5.07 -6.59
CA GLY A 43 8.78 -6.21 -6.93
C GLY A 43 7.54 -6.29 -6.05
N SER A 44 6.50 -6.99 -6.51
CA SER A 44 5.28 -7.15 -5.72
C SER A 44 5.59 -7.77 -4.36
N SER A 45 4.91 -7.25 -3.33
CA SER A 45 5.19 -7.58 -1.93
C SER A 45 3.91 -7.89 -1.19
N ALA A 46 4.00 -8.79 -0.21
CA ALA A 46 2.87 -9.18 0.61
C ALA A 46 3.25 -9.24 2.09
N LEU A 47 2.47 -8.57 2.94
CA LEU A 47 2.71 -8.43 4.38
C LEU A 47 1.42 -8.65 5.17
N GLY A 48 1.60 -8.97 6.46
CA GLY A 48 0.52 -8.95 7.45
C GLY A 48 0.10 -7.52 7.74
N SER A 49 1.02 -6.74 8.31
CA SER A 49 0.82 -5.31 8.59
C SER A 49 2.05 -4.51 8.19
N LEU A 50 1.85 -3.23 7.88
CA LEU A 50 2.92 -2.28 7.61
C LEU A 50 2.69 -1.02 8.44
N THR A 51 3.68 -0.63 9.24
CA THR A 51 3.69 0.64 9.95
C THR A 51 4.92 1.44 9.54
N SER A 52 4.72 2.63 9.02
CA SER A 52 5.83 3.45 8.53
C SER A 52 5.84 4.82 9.18
N ASN A 53 7.02 5.24 9.60
CA ASN A 53 7.36 6.64 9.88
C ASN A 53 8.31 7.21 8.82
N GLY A 54 8.88 6.35 7.98
CA GLY A 54 9.86 6.72 6.96
C GLY A 54 9.25 6.80 5.57
N GLU A 55 10.09 6.63 4.56
CA GLU A 55 9.71 6.76 3.15
C GLU A 55 9.51 5.40 2.49
N ILE A 56 8.39 5.24 1.78
CA ILE A 56 8.08 4.07 0.96
C ILE A 56 7.84 4.54 -0.47
N THR A 57 8.54 3.95 -1.42
CA THR A 57 8.34 4.18 -2.84
C THR A 57 7.84 2.90 -3.51
N LEU A 58 6.60 2.92 -4.01
CA LEU A 58 5.99 1.88 -4.83
C LEU A 58 6.19 2.22 -6.30
N GLY A 59 7.25 1.68 -6.87
CA GLY A 59 7.69 1.96 -8.23
C GLY A 59 9.21 2.08 -8.28
N ASP A 60 9.79 1.46 -9.28
CA ASP A 60 11.24 1.46 -9.56
C ASP A 60 11.57 2.27 -10.83
N GLY A 61 10.66 3.15 -11.26
CA GLY A 61 10.74 3.84 -12.55
C GLY A 61 10.27 3.00 -13.74
N SER A 62 9.76 1.78 -13.51
CA SER A 62 9.04 1.00 -14.52
C SER A 62 7.69 1.64 -14.87
N ALA A 63 7.20 1.35 -16.07
CA ALA A 63 5.91 1.85 -16.58
C ALA A 63 4.69 1.36 -15.79
N SER A 64 4.86 0.40 -14.87
CA SER A 64 3.73 -0.15 -14.09
C SER A 64 4.06 -0.33 -12.62
N ALA A 65 3.15 0.15 -11.77
CA ALA A 65 3.17 -0.10 -10.34
C ALA A 65 3.24 -1.60 -10.03
N LYS A 66 4.04 -1.94 -9.04
CA LYS A 66 4.03 -3.28 -8.43
C LYS A 66 2.99 -3.28 -7.30
N THR A 67 2.36 -4.43 -7.05
CA THR A 67 1.31 -4.51 -6.03
C THR A 67 1.89 -4.72 -4.64
N LEU A 68 1.49 -3.88 -3.69
CA LEU A 68 1.69 -4.06 -2.26
C LEU A 68 0.41 -4.62 -1.63
N GLN A 69 0.47 -5.85 -1.13
CA GLN A 69 -0.65 -6.52 -0.47
C GLN A 69 -0.45 -6.54 1.04
N ILE A 70 -1.37 -5.94 1.79
CA ILE A 70 -1.34 -5.89 3.25
C ILE A 70 -2.61 -6.55 3.78
N THR A 71 -2.51 -7.68 4.48
CA THR A 71 -3.73 -8.42 4.88
C THR A 71 -4.50 -7.76 6.02
N ASN A 72 -3.81 -7.10 6.95
CA ASN A 72 -4.41 -6.53 8.15
C ASN A 72 -4.53 -5.00 8.10
N ALA A 73 -3.41 -4.29 8.26
CA ALA A 73 -3.43 -2.83 8.33
C ALA A 73 -2.17 -2.18 7.73
N LEU A 74 -2.40 -1.13 6.93
CA LEU A 74 -1.39 -0.17 6.51
C LEU A 74 -1.52 1.09 7.37
N THR A 75 -0.47 1.45 8.10
CA THR A 75 -0.41 2.64 8.93
C THR A 75 0.76 3.51 8.48
N LEU A 76 0.47 4.68 7.91
CA LEU A 76 1.45 5.74 7.69
C LEU A 76 1.30 6.76 8.81
N GLN A 77 2.36 6.98 9.58
CA GLN A 77 2.39 7.98 10.67
C GLN A 77 2.79 9.36 10.12
N ASN A 78 2.59 10.42 10.93
CA ASN A 78 2.68 11.85 10.55
C ASN A 78 3.75 12.23 9.51
N ASP A 79 5.00 11.80 9.69
CA ASP A 79 6.11 12.21 8.81
C ASP A 79 6.42 11.17 7.71
N SER A 80 5.65 10.08 7.66
CA SER A 80 5.84 9.05 6.65
C SER A 80 5.44 9.56 5.28
N GLN A 81 6.22 9.17 4.27
CA GLN A 81 5.96 9.48 2.88
C GLN A 81 5.68 8.18 2.13
N LEU A 82 4.58 8.14 1.39
CA LEU A 82 4.26 7.08 0.45
C LEU A 82 4.23 7.66 -0.96
N ASN A 83 5.20 7.28 -1.77
CA ASN A 83 5.35 7.69 -3.16
C ASN A 83 4.88 6.55 -4.06
N ILE A 84 3.92 6.80 -4.94
CA ILE A 84 3.40 5.79 -5.88
C ILE A 84 3.45 6.35 -7.29
N THR A 85 3.94 5.57 -8.24
CA THR A 85 3.80 5.89 -9.68
C THR A 85 2.71 5.01 -10.28
N LEU A 86 1.69 5.61 -10.89
CA LEU A 86 0.54 4.91 -11.48
C LEU A 86 0.45 5.16 -12.99
N SER A 87 0.16 4.09 -13.73
CA SER A 87 -0.23 4.10 -15.15
C SER A 87 -1.70 3.74 -15.34
N ALA A 88 -2.25 4.04 -16.53
CA ALA A 88 -3.63 3.67 -16.87
C ALA A 88 -3.87 2.14 -16.89
N THR A 89 -2.82 1.34 -17.03
CA THR A 89 -2.91 -0.14 -17.05
C THR A 89 -2.67 -0.78 -15.70
N ASP A 90 -2.33 0.00 -14.67
CA ASP A 90 -1.97 -0.56 -13.38
C ASP A 90 -3.18 -1.20 -12.71
N SER A 91 -2.96 -2.42 -12.22
CA SER A 91 -3.83 -3.02 -11.21
C SER A 91 -3.74 -2.23 -9.90
N PRO A 92 -4.64 -2.46 -8.93
CA PRO A 92 -4.54 -1.78 -7.64
C PRO A 92 -3.12 -1.86 -7.08
N ALA A 93 -2.48 -0.69 -6.92
CA ALA A 93 -1.10 -0.62 -6.44
C ALA A 93 -0.99 -1.06 -4.99
N ILE A 94 -2.05 -0.83 -4.21
CA ILE A 94 -2.16 -1.25 -2.80
C ILE A 94 -3.49 -1.94 -2.61
N THR A 95 -3.46 -3.11 -1.96
CA THR A 95 -4.65 -3.75 -1.40
C THR A 95 -4.42 -3.89 0.09
N THR A 96 -5.33 -3.38 0.91
CA THR A 96 -5.22 -3.52 2.37
C THR A 96 -6.56 -3.79 3.03
N GLY A 97 -6.55 -4.52 4.16
CA GLY A 97 -7.73 -4.71 5.00
C GLY A 97 -8.21 -3.41 5.64
N SER A 98 -7.27 -2.55 6.06
CA SER A 98 -7.56 -1.23 6.61
C SER A 98 -6.37 -0.28 6.41
N ALA A 99 -6.65 1.02 6.29
CA ALA A 99 -5.63 2.05 6.11
C ALA A 99 -5.82 3.20 7.08
N ILE A 100 -4.72 3.62 7.72
CA ILE A 100 -4.60 4.89 8.43
C ILE A 100 -3.47 5.66 7.75
N LEU A 101 -3.81 6.80 7.14
CA LEU A 101 -2.88 7.63 6.38
C LEU A 101 -2.76 8.98 7.09
N ASP A 102 -1.95 9.04 8.15
CA ASP A 102 -1.66 10.28 8.91
C ASP A 102 -0.45 11.02 8.34
N GLY A 103 0.30 10.37 7.43
CA GLY A 103 1.43 10.94 6.71
C GLY A 103 1.08 11.56 5.35
N SER A 104 2.10 11.75 4.52
CA SER A 104 1.96 12.27 3.16
C SER A 104 1.84 11.17 2.11
N LEU A 105 0.90 11.34 1.17
CA LEU A 105 0.74 10.49 0.00
C LEU A 105 1.03 11.31 -1.26
N THR A 106 2.05 10.90 -2.02
CA THR A 106 2.40 11.49 -3.32
C THR A 106 2.04 10.51 -4.43
N LEU A 107 1.17 10.95 -5.35
CA LEU A 107 0.78 10.18 -6.53
C LEU A 107 1.42 10.79 -7.78
N ASN A 108 2.34 10.06 -8.38
CA ASN A 108 2.89 10.39 -9.70
C ASN A 108 2.06 9.65 -10.75
N LEU A 109 1.34 10.41 -11.57
CA LEU A 109 0.48 9.87 -12.61
C LEU A 109 1.14 10.02 -13.95
N ASP A 110 1.09 8.97 -14.77
CA ASP A 110 1.40 9.14 -16.19
C ASP A 110 0.33 10.01 -16.89
N SER A 111 0.62 10.45 -18.11
CA SER A 111 -0.28 11.30 -18.90
C SER A 111 -1.62 10.63 -19.29
N THR A 112 -1.78 9.33 -19.03
CA THR A 112 -2.96 8.54 -19.42
C THR A 112 -3.84 8.15 -18.23
N ALA A 113 -3.32 8.23 -17.00
CA ALA A 113 -4.08 7.95 -15.80
C ALA A 113 -5.25 8.95 -15.66
N ALA A 114 -6.47 8.42 -15.62
CA ALA A 114 -7.68 9.18 -15.41
C ALA A 114 -8.30 8.80 -14.07
N PHE A 115 -8.51 9.78 -13.19
CA PHE A 115 -9.45 9.59 -12.09
C PHE A 115 -10.85 9.46 -12.68
N TRP A 116 -11.62 8.50 -12.18
CA TRP A 116 -12.98 8.22 -12.66
C TRP A 116 -13.79 9.51 -12.83
N ARG A 117 -14.45 9.65 -13.99
CA ARG A 117 -15.40 10.72 -14.25
C ARG A 117 -16.82 10.15 -14.07
N PRO A 118 -17.69 10.79 -13.27
CA PRO A 118 -19.10 10.40 -13.21
C PRO A 118 -19.74 10.49 -14.59
N ASP A 119 -20.48 9.44 -14.98
CA ASP A 119 -21.33 9.48 -16.15
C ASP A 119 -22.44 10.51 -15.93
N ILE A 120 -22.27 11.71 -16.49
CA ILE A 120 -23.27 12.80 -16.52
C ILE A 120 -24.49 12.50 -17.42
N GLY A 121 -24.81 11.23 -17.65
CA GLY A 121 -25.85 10.77 -18.58
C GLY A 121 -27.13 10.25 -17.95
N SER A 122 -27.21 10.11 -16.62
CA SER A 122 -28.44 9.64 -15.96
C SER A 122 -29.43 10.80 -15.79
N THR A 123 -30.36 10.95 -16.73
CA THR A 123 -31.51 11.83 -16.55
C THR A 123 -32.39 11.28 -15.42
N VAL A 124 -32.52 12.00 -14.31
CA VAL A 124 -33.49 11.68 -13.26
C VAL A 124 -34.90 11.86 -13.84
N GLN A 125 -35.61 10.76 -14.08
CA GLN A 125 -37.04 10.81 -14.40
C GLN A 125 -37.83 11.03 -13.11
N VAL A 126 -38.45 12.21 -12.98
CA VAL A 126 -39.41 12.49 -11.91
C VAL A 126 -40.79 12.07 -12.42
N ASN A 127 -41.31 10.95 -11.91
CA ASN A 127 -42.70 10.56 -12.16
C ASN A 127 -43.61 11.35 -11.21
N TYR A 128 -44.48 12.19 -11.78
CA TYR A 128 -45.60 12.75 -11.03
C TYR A 128 -46.74 11.72 -11.02
N PRO A 129 -47.32 11.39 -9.86
CA PRO A 129 -48.56 10.61 -9.82
C PRO A 129 -49.71 11.46 -10.38
N ASP A 130 -50.56 10.84 -11.19
CA ASP A 130 -51.84 11.40 -11.66
C ASP A 130 -52.82 11.71 -10.51
#